data_AF-A0A3C1IXC4-F1
#
_entry.id   AF-A0A3C1IXC4-F1
#
_cell.length_a   1.000
_cell.length_b   1.000
_cell.length_c   1.000
_cell.angle_alpha   90.00
_cell.angle_beta   90.00
_cell.angle_gamma   90.00
#
_symmetry.space_group_name_H-M   'P 1'
#
loop_
_entity.id
_entity.type
_entity.pdbx_description
1 polymer ?
#
loop_
_entity_poly.entity_id
_entity_poly.type
_entity_poly.pdbx_seq_one_letter_code
_entity_poly.pdbx_strand_id
1 'polypeptide(L)'
;MEKKIKSEKIINEGKKLTSEFKAFAFSGATVGAAVGIMMGAALNSVVSSLVKDILTPPIAYLTSGIDFSNLYWVLDSRKFESLAEAQASNAAIIYYGNFITTFIS
;
A
#
# COMPACT_ATOMS: atom_id res chain seq x y z
N MET A 1 4.59 10.02 -50.79
CA MET A 1 4.44 8.57 -50.56
C MET A 1 4.97 8.12 -49.19
N GLU A 2 6.09 8.65 -48.70
CA GLU A 2 6.72 8.25 -47.42
C GLU A 2 5.84 8.43 -46.15
N LYS A 3 5.04 9.50 -46.06
CA LYS A 3 4.12 9.70 -44.90
C LYS A 3 3.08 8.58 -44.76
N LYS A 4 2.63 8.00 -45.88
CA LYS A 4 1.62 6.92 -45.88
C LYS A 4 2.23 5.60 -45.39
N ILE A 5 3.46 5.31 -45.82
CA ILE A 5 4.24 4.13 -45.44
C ILE A 5 4.58 4.16 -43.93
N LYS A 6 4.93 5.32 -43.39
CA LYS A 6 5.20 5.48 -41.95
C LYS A 6 3.95 5.26 -41.09
N SER A 7 2.78 5.73 -41.53
CA SER A 7 1.51 5.54 -40.81
C SER A 7 1.07 4.07 -40.80
N GLU A 8 1.18 3.36 -41.93
CA GLU A 8 0.86 1.93 -42.01
C GLU A 8 1.77 1.08 -41.13
N LYS A 9 3.07 1.41 -41.06
CA LYS A 9 4.02 0.71 -40.18
C LYS A 9 3.65 0.85 -38.70
N ILE A 10 3.31 2.06 -38.25
CA ILE A 10 2.89 2.32 -36.85
C ILE A 10 1.60 1.57 -36.51
N ILE A 11 0.63 1.54 -37.42
CA ILE A 11 -0.63 0.80 -37.24
C ILE A 11 -0.36 -0.70 -37.12
N ASN A 12 0.57 -1.24 -37.92
CA ASN A 12 0.89 -2.66 -37.89
C ASN A 12 1.68 -3.05 -36.63
N GLU A 13 2.62 -2.20 -36.18
CA GLU A 13 3.32 -2.37 -34.91
C GLU A 13 2.35 -2.30 -33.72
N GLY A 14 1.39 -1.36 -33.73
CA GLY A 14 0.35 -1.28 -32.71
C GLY A 14 -0.56 -2.52 -32.66
N LYS A 15 -0.96 -3.06 -33.82
CA LYS A 15 -1.72 -4.33 -33.90
C LYS A 15 -0.88 -5.51 -33.38
N LYS A 16 0.42 -5.52 -33.65
CA LYS A 16 1.33 -6.57 -33.16
C LYS A 16 1.49 -6.51 -31.64
N LEU A 17 1.70 -5.33 -31.08
CA LEU A 17 1.80 -5.12 -29.63
C LEU A 17 0.53 -5.55 -28.88
N THR A 18 -0.65 -5.22 -29.41
CA THR A 18 -1.92 -5.66 -28.78
C THR A 18 -2.10 -7.16 -28.83
N SER A 19 -1.68 -7.81 -29.92
CA SER A 19 -1.67 -9.28 -30.03
C SER A 19 -0.68 -9.94 -29.06
N GLU A 20 0.53 -9.41 -28.94
CA GLU A 20 1.57 -9.90 -28.04
C GLU A 20 1.19 -9.67 -26.57
N PHE A 21 0.63 -8.51 -26.23
CA PHE A 21 0.11 -8.22 -24.91
C PHE A 21 -1.04 -9.17 -24.55
N LYS A 22 -1.96 -9.43 -25.48
CA LYS A 22 -3.03 -10.41 -25.29
C LYS A 22 -2.44 -11.79 -24.98
N ALA A 23 -1.49 -12.26 -25.79
CA ALA A 23 -0.82 -13.54 -25.55
C ALA A 23 -0.11 -13.60 -24.19
N PHE A 24 0.52 -12.50 -23.76
CA PHE A 24 1.17 -12.39 -22.46
C PHE A 24 0.17 -12.38 -21.29
N ALA A 25 -0.89 -11.58 -21.38
CA ALA A 25 -1.91 -11.43 -20.33
C ALA A 25 -2.70 -12.72 -20.13
N PHE A 26 -2.96 -13.47 -21.20
CA PHE A 26 -3.59 -14.78 -21.13
C PHE A 26 -2.62 -15.94 -20.94
N SER A 27 -1.32 -15.66 -20.75
CA SER A 27 -0.38 -16.71 -20.39
C SER A 27 -0.69 -17.24 -18.99
N GLY A 28 -0.64 -18.56 -18.82
CA GLY A 28 -0.97 -19.19 -17.54
C GLY A 28 -0.11 -18.70 -16.37
N ALA A 29 1.15 -18.34 -16.63
CA ALA A 29 2.05 -17.78 -15.61
C ALA A 29 1.61 -16.39 -15.13
N THR A 30 1.24 -15.49 -16.05
CA THR A 30 0.77 -14.14 -15.70
C THR A 30 -0.60 -14.17 -15.04
N VAL A 31 -1.53 -15.00 -15.53
CA VAL A 31 -2.84 -15.17 -14.89
C VAL A 31 -2.68 -15.75 -13.49
N GLY A 32 -1.82 -16.75 -13.30
CA GLY A 32 -1.52 -17.32 -11.99
C GLY A 32 -0.94 -16.30 -11.02
N ALA A 33 -0.01 -15.45 -11.48
CA ALA A 33 0.54 -14.36 -10.68
C ALA A 33 -0.54 -13.33 -10.28
N ALA A 34 -1.40 -12.93 -11.22
CA ALA A 34 -2.49 -11.99 -10.96
C ALA A 34 -3.49 -12.52 -9.92
N VAL A 35 -3.87 -13.80 -10.03
CA VAL A 35 -4.75 -14.45 -9.05
C VAL A 35 -4.08 -14.52 -7.68
N GLY A 36 -2.79 -14.87 -7.61
CA GLY A 36 -2.04 -14.90 -6.36
C GLY A 36 -2.01 -13.55 -5.64
N ILE A 37 -1.78 -12.46 -6.39
CA ILE A 37 -1.77 -11.09 -5.84
C ILE A 37 -3.17 -10.68 -5.35
N MET A 38 -4.23 -10.94 -6.13
CA MET A 38 -5.60 -10.63 -5.70
C MET A 38 -5.99 -11.40 -4.43
N MET A 39 -5.66 -12.70 -4.36
CA MET A 39 -5.96 -13.50 -3.18
C MET A 39 -5.15 -13.05 -1.97
N GLY A 40 -3.88 -12.69 -2.16
CA GLY A 40 -3.03 -12.12 -1.11
C GLY A 40 -3.59 -10.81 -0.57
N ALA A 41 -4.06 -9.91 -1.43
CA ALA A 41 -4.67 -8.65 -1.02
C ALA A 41 -5.99 -8.86 -0.25
N ALA A 42 -6.83 -9.78 -0.70
CA ALA A 42 -8.08 -10.12 -0.02
C ALA A 42 -7.83 -10.74 1.36
N LEU A 43 -6.86 -11.68 1.46
CA LEU A 43 -6.49 -12.31 2.73
C LEU A 43 -5.90 -11.28 3.71
N ASN A 44 -5.05 -10.38 3.23
CA ASN A 44 -4.49 -9.31 4.05
C ASN A 44 -5.57 -8.45 4.70
N SER A 45 -6.65 -8.13 3.97
CA SER A 45 -7.77 -7.37 4.54
C SER A 45 -8.47 -8.12 5.69
N VAL A 46 -8.62 -9.45 5.58
CA VAL A 46 -9.24 -10.27 6.63
C VAL A 46 -8.34 -10.34 7.86
N VAL A 47 -7.04 -10.58 7.66
CA VAL A 47 -6.05 -10.60 8.75
C VAL A 47 -5.97 -9.24 9.43
N SER A 48 -5.93 -8.15 8.66
CA SER A 48 -5.89 -6.79 9.19
C SER A 48 -7.12 -6.46 10.05
N SER A 49 -8.32 -6.87 9.63
CA SER A 49 -9.54 -6.70 10.45
C SER A 49 -9.50 -7.57 11.71
N LEU A 50 -9.06 -8.82 11.62
CA LEU A 50 -8.89 -9.68 12.80
C LEU A 50 -7.95 -9.03 13.83
N VAL A 51 -6.82 -8.52 13.37
CA VAL A 51 -5.86 -7.84 14.24
C VAL A 51 -6.49 -6.58 14.83
N LYS A 52 -6.99 -5.69 13.99
CA LYS A 52 -7.51 -4.38 14.40
C LYS A 52 -8.73 -4.48 15.32
N ASP A 53 -9.65 -5.38 15.02
CA ASP A 53 -10.95 -5.41 15.66
C ASP A 53 -11.02 -6.42 16.82
N ILE A 54 -10.15 -7.45 16.82
CA ILE A 54 -10.17 -8.51 17.85
C ILE A 54 -8.90 -8.51 18.71
N LEU A 55 -7.70 -8.32 18.14
CA LEU A 55 -6.45 -8.36 18.92
C LEU A 55 -6.13 -7.00 19.57
N THR A 56 -6.36 -5.89 18.86
CA THR A 56 -6.04 -4.56 19.37
C THR A 56 -6.83 -4.19 20.64
N PRO A 57 -8.15 -4.45 20.80
CA PRO A 57 -8.86 -4.04 22.01
C PRO A 57 -8.35 -4.71 23.31
N PRO A 58 -8.07 -6.02 23.34
CA PRO A 58 -7.41 -6.65 24.49
C PRO A 58 -6.01 -6.10 24.77
N ILE A 59 -5.19 -5.86 23.74
CA ILE A 59 -3.84 -5.30 23.91
C ILE A 59 -3.92 -3.86 24.43
N ALA A 60 -4.84 -3.05 23.89
CA ALA A 60 -5.11 -1.71 24.36
C ALA A 60 -5.57 -1.73 25.82
N TYR A 61 -6.46 -2.65 26.20
CA TYR A 61 -6.89 -2.81 27.59
C TYR A 61 -5.73 -3.14 28.54
N LEU A 62 -4.84 -4.06 28.16
CA LEU A 62 -3.65 -4.42 28.95
C LEU A 62 -2.65 -3.27 29.07
N THR A 63 -2.58 -2.40 28.06
CA THR A 63 -1.71 -1.21 28.03
C THR A 63 -2.40 0.04 28.56
N SER A 64 -3.52 -0.08 29.29
CA SER A 64 -4.28 1.03 29.88
C SER A 64 -4.91 2.01 28.88
N GLY A 65 -5.32 1.51 27.71
CA GLY A 65 -6.01 2.28 26.67
C GLY A 65 -5.07 3.08 25.77
N ILE A 66 -3.77 2.75 25.76
CA ILE A 66 -2.82 3.37 24.85
C ILE A 66 -3.16 2.94 23.42
N ASP A 67 -3.68 3.87 22.63
CA ASP A 67 -3.75 3.72 21.18
C ASP A 67 -2.34 3.88 20.62
N PHE A 68 -1.77 2.77 20.12
CA PHE A 68 -0.45 2.77 19.50
C PHE A 68 -0.38 3.77 18.35
N SER A 69 -1.47 4.12 17.66
CA SER A 69 -1.48 5.15 16.62
C SER A 69 -1.08 6.54 17.14
N ASN A 70 -1.27 6.78 18.44
CA ASN A 70 -0.93 8.04 19.12
C ASN A 70 0.42 7.97 19.85
N LEU A 71 1.19 6.90 19.66
CA LEU A 71 2.54 6.79 20.18
C LEU A 71 3.54 7.34 19.15
N TYR A 72 4.00 8.56 19.41
CA TYR A 72 4.98 9.24 18.59
C TYR A 72 6.01 9.96 19.48
N TRP A 73 7.22 10.09 18.96
CA TRP A 73 8.28 10.85 19.59
C TRP A 73 8.60 12.03 18.69
N VAL A 74 8.50 13.25 19.20
CA VAL A 74 8.92 14.45 18.46
C VAL A 74 10.40 14.71 18.76
N LEU A 75 11.24 14.73 17.72
CA LEU A 75 12.69 14.95 17.83
C LEU A 75 13.05 16.44 17.76
N ASP A 76 12.04 17.28 17.56
CA ASP A 76 12.19 18.72 17.61
C ASP A 76 12.25 19.20 19.07
N SER A 77 13.01 20.27 19.29
CA SER A 77 13.08 21.01 20.55
C SER A 77 11.76 21.70 20.95
N ARG A 78 10.79 21.78 20.03
CA ARG A 78 9.46 22.35 20.26
C ARG A 78 8.53 21.31 20.89
N LYS A 79 7.88 21.67 22.00
CA LYS A 79 6.78 20.87 22.56
C LYS A 79 5.52 21.14 21.75
N PHE A 80 4.92 20.08 21.22
CA PHE A 80 3.63 20.14 20.54
C PHE A 80 2.60 19.47 21.45
N GLU A 81 1.40 20.05 21.57
CA GLU A 81 0.35 19.51 22.44
C GLU A 81 -0.43 18.39 21.73
N SER A 82 -0.32 18.31 20.40
CA SER A 82 -0.94 17.23 19.62
C SER A 82 -0.10 16.78 18.42
N LEU A 83 -0.36 15.55 17.98
CA LEU A 83 0.25 14.93 16.79
C LEU A 83 -0.04 15.78 15.54
N ALA A 84 -1.26 16.33 15.45
CA ALA A 84 -1.70 17.18 14.35
C ALA A 84 -0.90 18.49 14.25
N GLU A 85 -0.58 19.12 15.38
CA GLU A 85 0.24 20.34 15.42
C GLU A 85 1.70 20.08 15.04
N ALA A 86 2.25 18.95 15.52
CA ALA A 86 3.60 18.54 15.17
C ALA A 86 3.72 18.23 13.66
N GLN A 87 2.70 17.59 13.07
CA GLN A 87 2.60 17.33 11.63
C GLN A 87 2.46 18.62 10.81
N ALA A 88 1.58 19.53 11.22
CA ALA A 88 1.38 20.81 10.55
C ALA A 88 2.63 21.69 10.58
N SER A 89 3.47 21.53 11.62
CA SER A 89 4.73 22.25 11.80
C SER A 89 5.91 21.61 11.08
N ASN A 90 5.67 20.54 10.31
CA ASN A 90 6.68 19.76 9.59
C ASN A 90 7.83 19.28 10.50
N ALA A 91 7.52 19.00 11.77
CA ALA A 91 8.49 18.58 12.75
C ALA A 91 9.02 17.17 12.43
N ALA A 92 10.28 16.90 12.79
CA ALA A 92 10.83 15.56 12.71
C ALA A 92 10.18 14.68 13.80
N ILE A 93 9.35 13.71 13.39
CA ILE A 93 8.57 12.85 14.29
C ILE A 93 8.84 11.39 13.96
N ILE A 94 9.11 10.59 14.99
CA ILE A 94 9.15 9.12 14.89
C ILE A 94 7.80 8.57 15.33
N TYR A 95 7.07 7.96 14.40
CA TYR A 95 5.80 7.27 14.65
C TYR A 95 6.05 5.79 15.01
N TYR A 96 6.71 5.54 16.15
CA TYR A 96 7.02 4.17 16.59
C TYR A 96 5.75 3.36 16.92
N GLY A 97 4.68 4.05 17.26
CA GLY A 97 3.35 3.50 17.37
C GLY A 97 2.83 2.82 16.12
N ASN A 98 2.93 3.50 14.98
CA ASN A 98 2.56 2.94 13.68
C ASN A 98 3.43 1.72 13.33
N PHE A 99 4.72 1.74 13.69
CA PHE A 99 5.60 0.61 13.48
C PHE A 99 5.15 -0.63 14.25
N ILE A 100 4.75 -0.48 15.51
CA ILE A 100 4.20 -1.59 16.32
C ILE A 100 2.89 -2.08 15.72
N THR A 101 1.99 -1.18 15.32
CA THR A 101 0.73 -1.53 14.67
C THR A 101 0.97 -2.33 13.38
N THR A 102 1.88 -1.88 12.51
CA THR A 102 2.26 -2.59 11.27
C THR A 102 2.92 -3.94 11.52
N PHE A 103 3.62 -4.11 12.64
CA PHE A 103 4.23 -5.40 12.97
C PHE A 103 3.20 -6.43 13.46
N ILE A 104 2.11 -5.97 14.08
CA ILE A 104 1.04 -6.83 14.60
C ILE A 104 0.02 -7.15 13.50
N SER A 105 -0.22 -6.23 12.56
CA SER A 105 -1.22 -6.35 11.47
C SER A 105 -0.69 -7.04 10.21
#